data_AF-A0A914UC68-F1
#
_entry.id   AF-A0A914UC68-F1
#
_cell.length_a   1.000
_cell.length_b   1.000
_cell.length_c   1.000
_cell.angle_alpha   90.00
_cell.angle_beta   90.00
_cell.angle_gamma   90.00
#
_symmetry.space_group_name_H-M   'P 1'
#
loop_
_entity.id
_entity.type
_entity.pdbx_description
1 polymer ?
#
loop_
_entity_poly.entity_id
_entity_poly.type
_entity_poly.pdbx_seq_one_letter_code
_entity_poly.pdbx_strand_id
1 'polypeptide(L)'
;MNIAEEFLLPALEVKSIEDEKRDSVRIANICAAKSVADAVRTSLGPRGMDKMIQAADGEVTITNHGATILKQMSVIHPTARMLVELSKAQDIEAGDGTTSVVVMAGALLDAAEKALDIGIHPTTISDSFQRAAAHAMQVLEEMSTPVDLENEEELIELASTSLNPKVVSQNSNGLLKLALKAVKQIIDPESPDNVNLNMIKLVKKLGETVEESELIDGALIEQKSMGHGGPSRIEKAKIGLIEFQFSPTKSDIENQVVINDRRELNRAEKKYVIDLCKQIQNAGCNVLLIQKS
;
A
#
# COMPACT_ATOMS: atom_id res chain seq x y z
N MET A 1 12.12 79.07 -11.01
CA MET A 1 12.40 78.81 -9.57
C MET A 1 11.05 78.66 -8.88
N ASN A 2 10.58 77.42 -8.72
CA ASN A 2 9.76 76.97 -7.59
C ASN A 2 9.29 75.51 -7.78
N ILE A 3 9.77 74.66 -6.84
CA ILE A 3 9.11 73.47 -6.28
C ILE A 3 8.82 72.36 -7.31
N ALA A 4 9.81 71.70 -7.94
CA ALA A 4 10.68 70.66 -7.37
C ALA A 4 9.93 69.58 -6.56
N GLU A 5 9.43 68.57 -7.29
CA GLU A 5 9.66 67.15 -7.03
C GLU A 5 9.65 66.68 -5.55
N GLU A 6 8.51 66.78 -4.89
CA GLU A 6 8.29 66.12 -3.61
C GLU A 6 7.07 65.21 -3.73
N PHE A 7 7.22 63.96 -3.29
CA PHE A 7 6.21 62.87 -3.23
C PHE A 7 5.99 62.00 -4.47
N LEU A 8 7.02 61.25 -4.86
CA LEU A 8 6.85 59.94 -5.51
C LEU A 8 8.01 59.00 -5.15
N LEU A 9 8.37 58.96 -3.87
CA LEU A 9 9.12 57.83 -3.33
C LEU A 9 8.13 56.67 -3.17
N PRO A 10 8.39 55.46 -3.71
CA PRO A 10 7.64 54.29 -3.30
C PRO A 10 7.83 54.18 -1.79
N ALA A 11 6.73 54.06 -1.06
CA ALA A 11 6.80 53.73 0.36
C ALA A 11 7.67 52.49 0.48
N LEU A 12 8.89 52.64 1.01
CA LEU A 12 9.70 51.53 1.48
C LEU A 12 8.90 50.93 2.64
N GLU A 13 8.06 49.94 2.33
CA GLU A 13 7.48 49.06 3.33
C GLU A 13 8.66 48.42 4.07
N VAL A 14 8.95 48.96 5.25
CA VAL A 14 9.87 48.32 6.19
C VAL A 14 9.18 47.04 6.61
N LYS A 15 9.56 45.92 6.00
CA LYS A 15 9.07 44.59 6.40
C LYS A 15 9.32 44.43 7.90
N SER A 16 8.29 44.04 8.62
CA SER A 16 8.43 43.77 10.05
C SER A 16 9.35 42.55 10.23
N ILE A 17 10.05 42.48 11.37
CA ILE A 17 10.88 41.32 11.74
C ILE A 17 10.05 40.02 11.72
N GLU A 18 8.75 40.12 12.01
CA GLU A 18 7.83 38.98 11.93
C GLU A 18 7.56 38.52 10.50
N ASP A 19 7.48 39.44 9.53
CA ASP A 19 7.28 39.11 8.13
C ASP A 19 8.52 38.46 7.51
N GLU A 20 9.72 38.96 7.83
CA GLU A 20 10.98 38.30 7.43
C GLU A 20 11.10 36.88 8.03
N LYS A 21 10.64 36.71 9.28
CA LYS A 21 10.60 35.39 9.92
C LYS A 21 9.58 34.46 9.26
N ARG A 22 8.44 34.97 8.79
CA ARG A 22 7.46 34.17 8.05
C ARG A 22 7.99 33.74 6.69
N ASP A 23 8.61 34.66 5.96
CA ASP A 23 9.15 34.38 4.62
C ASP A 23 10.29 33.35 4.68
N SER A 24 11.20 33.49 5.65
CA SER A 24 12.28 32.51 5.87
C SER A 24 11.76 31.11 6.23
N VAL A 25 10.70 31.00 7.02
CA VAL A 25 10.07 29.70 7.33
C VAL A 25 9.44 29.07 6.09
N ARG A 26 8.80 29.87 5.21
CA ARG A 26 8.23 29.36 3.96
C ARG A 26 9.32 28.80 3.04
N ILE A 27 10.41 29.53 2.87
CA ILE A 27 11.55 29.10 2.04
C ILE A 27 12.17 27.82 2.62
N ALA A 28 12.36 27.74 3.94
CA ALA A 28 12.85 26.52 4.59
C ALA A 28 11.94 25.30 4.33
N ASN A 29 10.61 25.50 4.44
CA ASN A 29 9.64 24.45 4.15
C ASN A 29 9.68 23.98 2.68
N ILE A 30 9.77 24.93 1.74
CA ILE A 30 9.87 24.66 0.31
C ILE A 30 11.18 23.90 0.00
N CYS A 31 12.30 24.35 0.56
CA CYS A 31 13.60 23.70 0.40
C CYS A 31 13.60 22.25 0.91
N ALA A 32 13.02 22.01 2.09
CA ALA A 32 12.89 20.66 2.64
C ALA A 32 12.05 19.74 1.74
N ALA A 33 10.93 20.25 1.21
CA ALA A 33 10.06 19.50 0.31
C ALA A 33 10.74 19.19 -1.04
N LYS A 34 11.42 20.19 -1.63
CA LYS A 34 12.21 20.04 -2.87
C LYS A 34 13.31 19.00 -2.71
N SER A 35 14.02 19.02 -1.57
CA SER A 35 15.09 18.06 -1.29
C SER A 35 14.59 16.61 -1.29
N VAL A 36 13.40 16.36 -0.73
CA VAL A 36 12.77 15.03 -0.76
C VAL A 36 12.31 14.66 -2.17
N ALA A 37 11.69 15.61 -2.89
CA ALA A 37 11.28 15.39 -4.28
C ALA A 37 12.47 15.04 -5.19
N ASP A 38 13.59 15.73 -5.04
CA ASP A 38 14.81 15.47 -5.81
C ASP A 38 15.42 14.09 -5.49
N ALA A 39 15.33 13.63 -4.24
CA ALA A 39 15.81 12.31 -3.85
C ALA A 39 15.05 11.17 -4.55
N VAL A 40 13.74 11.31 -4.72
CA VAL A 40 12.88 10.32 -5.39
C VAL A 40 12.79 10.51 -6.91
N ARG A 41 13.11 11.70 -7.42
CA ARG A 41 13.00 12.05 -8.85
C ARG A 41 13.75 11.11 -9.77
N THR A 42 14.91 10.60 -9.36
CA THR A 42 15.72 9.67 -10.18
C THR A 42 15.11 8.29 -10.32
N SER A 43 14.04 7.99 -9.58
CA SER A 43 13.28 6.73 -9.67
C SER A 43 12.05 6.87 -10.57
N LEU A 44 11.76 8.07 -11.10
CA LEU A 44 10.61 8.30 -11.97
C LEU A 44 10.88 7.85 -13.41
N GLY A 45 9.90 7.16 -14.01
CA GLY A 45 9.90 6.75 -15.41
C GLY A 45 10.61 5.43 -15.69
N PRO A 46 10.54 4.88 -16.93
CA PRO A 46 11.03 3.54 -17.27
C PRO A 46 12.55 3.36 -17.17
N ARG A 47 13.30 4.47 -17.09
CA ARG A 47 14.75 4.48 -16.82
C ARG A 47 15.07 4.90 -15.38
N GLY A 48 14.06 4.96 -14.53
CA GLY A 48 14.20 5.23 -13.11
C GLY A 48 15.01 4.13 -12.44
N MET A 49 15.86 4.52 -11.49
CA MET A 49 16.68 3.58 -10.73
C MET A 49 16.06 3.26 -9.37
N ASP A 50 16.19 2.02 -8.96
CA ASP A 50 15.80 1.59 -7.63
C ASP A 50 16.66 2.24 -6.56
N LYS A 51 16.08 2.42 -5.38
CA LYS A 51 16.77 2.91 -4.19
C LYS A 51 17.01 1.75 -3.25
N MET A 52 18.28 1.58 -2.87
CA MET A 52 18.67 0.72 -1.74
C MET A 52 18.59 1.55 -0.47
N ILE A 53 17.81 1.07 0.51
CA ILE A 53 17.61 1.71 1.81
C ILE A 53 17.91 0.67 2.88
N GLN A 54 18.74 1.05 3.85
CA GLN A 54 19.05 0.22 5.01
C GLN A 54 18.29 0.77 6.21
N ALA A 55 17.44 -0.06 6.81
CA ALA A 55 16.74 0.26 8.04
C ALA A 55 17.67 0.17 9.25
N ALA A 56 17.24 0.72 10.39
CA ALA A 56 18.06 0.79 11.61
C ALA A 56 18.36 -0.59 12.22
N ASP A 57 17.54 -1.60 11.95
CA ASP A 57 17.73 -3.00 12.33
C ASP A 57 18.66 -3.78 11.38
N GLY A 58 19.15 -3.12 10.32
CA GLY A 58 20.01 -3.71 9.31
C GLY A 58 19.27 -4.36 8.15
N GLU A 59 17.93 -4.34 8.11
CA GLU A 59 17.16 -4.82 6.95
C GLU A 59 17.45 -3.92 5.73
N VAL A 60 17.83 -4.55 4.61
CA VAL A 60 18.10 -3.85 3.35
C VAL A 60 16.91 -4.06 2.41
N THR A 61 16.29 -2.95 2.01
CA THR A 61 15.21 -2.94 1.02
C THR A 61 15.69 -2.26 -0.25
N ILE A 62 15.45 -2.88 -1.40
CA ILE A 62 15.70 -2.28 -2.72
C ILE A 62 14.34 -2.12 -3.39
N THR A 63 13.98 -0.89 -3.75
CA THR A 63 12.67 -0.63 -4.34
C THR A 63 12.64 0.62 -5.21
N ASN A 64 11.81 0.59 -6.25
CA ASN A 64 11.43 1.75 -7.06
C ASN A 64 10.21 2.50 -6.50
N HIS A 65 9.50 1.88 -5.55
CA HIS A 65 8.19 2.35 -5.15
C HIS A 65 8.28 3.59 -4.24
N GLY A 66 7.79 4.73 -4.73
CA GLY A 66 7.92 6.04 -4.06
C GLY A 66 7.42 6.05 -2.63
N ALA A 67 6.25 5.47 -2.36
CA ALA A 67 5.70 5.42 -1.00
C ALA A 67 6.56 4.57 -0.06
N THR A 68 7.14 3.46 -0.55
CA THR A 68 8.04 2.61 0.25
C THR A 68 9.36 3.31 0.52
N ILE A 69 9.94 3.98 -0.50
CA ILE A 69 11.16 4.78 -0.36
C ILE A 69 10.98 5.83 0.75
N LEU A 70 9.91 6.61 0.65
CA LEU A 70 9.62 7.71 1.57
C LEU A 70 9.27 7.23 2.99
N LYS A 71 8.60 6.08 3.12
CA LYS A 71 8.30 5.48 4.43
C LYS A 71 9.56 5.00 5.15
N GLN A 72 10.55 4.49 4.41
CA GLN A 72 11.80 4.02 4.99
C GLN A 72 12.82 5.15 5.23
N MET A 73 12.71 6.24 4.47
CA MET A 73 13.46 7.46 4.76
C MET A 73 13.00 8.07 6.09
N SER A 74 13.90 8.16 7.06
CA SER A 74 13.65 8.80 8.36
C SER A 74 13.61 10.33 8.24
N VAL A 75 12.51 10.86 7.71
CA VAL A 75 12.33 12.29 7.47
C VAL A 75 11.95 13.03 8.76
N ILE A 76 12.81 13.95 9.21
CA ILE A 76 12.59 14.73 10.45
C ILE A 76 11.70 15.96 10.19
N HIS A 77 11.87 16.64 9.05
CA HIS A 77 11.22 17.91 8.77
C HIS A 77 9.69 17.75 8.57
N PRO A 78 8.82 18.56 9.23
CA PRO A 78 7.36 18.40 9.15
C PRO A 78 6.79 18.44 7.74
N THR A 79 7.18 19.42 6.92
CA THR A 79 6.73 19.53 5.51
C THR A 79 7.12 18.32 4.69
N ALA A 80 8.29 17.74 4.97
CA ALA A 80 8.76 16.58 4.25
C ALA A 80 8.01 15.31 4.70
N ARG A 81 7.59 15.21 5.97
CA ARG A 81 6.62 14.19 6.43
C ARG A 81 5.26 14.32 5.72
N MET A 82 4.80 15.53 5.41
CA MET A 82 3.57 15.71 4.64
C MET A 82 3.68 15.10 3.23
N LEU A 83 4.86 15.14 2.60
CA LEU A 83 5.09 14.46 1.32
C LEU A 83 5.06 12.93 1.45
N VAL A 84 5.50 12.38 2.58
CA VAL A 84 5.38 10.94 2.86
C VAL A 84 3.91 10.52 2.92
N GLU A 85 3.09 11.28 3.65
CA GLU A 85 1.65 11.00 3.75
C GLU A 85 0.93 11.24 2.41
N LEU A 86 1.34 12.23 1.62
CA LEU A 86 0.83 12.46 0.26
C LEU A 86 1.07 11.25 -0.64
N SER A 87 2.29 10.72 -0.64
CA SER A 87 2.66 9.54 -1.43
C SER A 87 1.87 8.30 -0.98
N LYS A 88 1.66 8.15 0.33
CA LYS A 88 0.87 7.06 0.91
C LYS A 88 -0.63 7.19 0.59
N ALA A 89 -1.19 8.40 0.57
CA ALA A 89 -2.58 8.60 0.16
C ALA A 89 -2.80 8.18 -1.30
N GLN A 90 -1.84 8.52 -2.18
CA GLN A 90 -1.86 8.08 -3.58
C GLN A 90 -1.77 6.55 -3.71
N ASP A 91 -0.95 5.90 -2.88
CA ASP A 91 -0.81 4.44 -2.84
C ASP A 91 -2.11 3.73 -2.43
N ILE A 92 -2.87 4.32 -1.49
CA ILE A 92 -4.15 3.76 -1.02
C ILE A 92 -5.25 3.97 -2.07
N GLU A 93 -5.32 5.15 -2.67
CA GLU A 93 -6.42 5.51 -3.57
C GLU A 93 -6.26 4.90 -4.97
N ALA A 94 -5.06 5.02 -5.57
CA ALA A 94 -4.82 4.60 -6.95
C ALA A 94 -3.83 3.44 -7.08
N GLY A 95 -2.92 3.25 -6.11
CA GLY A 95 -1.90 2.21 -6.13
C GLY A 95 -0.75 2.42 -7.15
N ASP A 96 -0.77 3.52 -7.90
CA ASP A 96 0.29 3.95 -8.81
C ASP A 96 0.47 5.48 -8.75
N GLY A 97 1.60 5.98 -9.26
CA GLY A 97 1.93 7.41 -9.28
C GLY A 97 2.49 7.94 -7.96
N THR A 98 2.87 7.06 -7.03
CA THR A 98 3.40 7.42 -5.70
C THR A 98 4.69 8.25 -5.77
N THR A 99 5.52 8.03 -6.79
CA THR A 99 6.70 8.86 -7.09
C THR A 99 6.30 10.16 -7.80
N SER A 100 5.41 10.09 -8.80
CA SER A 100 4.98 11.21 -9.62
C SER A 100 4.33 12.33 -8.78
N VAL A 101 3.47 11.97 -7.84
CA VAL A 101 2.77 12.95 -6.99
C VAL A 101 3.74 13.78 -6.14
N VAL A 102 4.83 13.17 -5.67
CA VAL A 102 5.86 13.83 -4.85
C VAL A 102 6.73 14.75 -5.70
N VAL A 103 7.13 14.28 -6.90
CA VAL A 103 7.89 15.10 -7.85
C VAL A 103 7.06 16.29 -8.32
N MET A 104 5.78 16.09 -8.59
CA MET A 104 4.84 17.15 -8.96
C MET A 104 4.67 18.18 -7.84
N ALA A 105 4.50 17.73 -6.59
CA ALA A 105 4.44 18.62 -5.44
C ALA A 105 5.73 19.46 -5.30
N GLY A 106 6.90 18.84 -5.46
CA GLY A 106 8.19 19.55 -5.46
C GLY A 106 8.28 20.61 -6.56
N ALA A 107 7.82 20.30 -7.78
CA ALA A 107 7.80 21.23 -8.90
C ALA A 107 6.83 22.40 -8.70
N LEU A 108 5.64 22.15 -8.14
CA LEU A 108 4.67 23.20 -7.79
C LEU A 108 5.21 24.14 -6.71
N LEU A 109 5.93 23.60 -5.71
CA LEU A 109 6.58 24.40 -4.68
C LEU A 109 7.74 25.23 -5.23
N ASP A 110 8.51 24.73 -6.19
CA ASP A 110 9.53 25.51 -6.91
C ASP A 110 8.91 26.65 -7.73
N ALA A 111 7.78 26.42 -8.39
CA ALA A 111 7.03 27.46 -9.07
C ALA A 111 6.45 28.50 -8.08
N ALA A 112 5.97 28.05 -6.92
CA ALA A 112 5.48 28.92 -5.86
C ALA A 112 6.59 29.82 -5.29
N GLU A 113 7.80 29.29 -5.08
CA GLU A 113 8.97 30.06 -4.64
C GLU A 113 9.24 31.25 -5.59
N LYS A 114 9.28 30.99 -6.90
CA LYS A 114 9.46 32.04 -7.92
C LYS A 114 8.34 33.09 -7.91
N ALA A 115 7.11 32.69 -7.63
CA ALA A 115 5.98 33.61 -7.52
C ALA A 115 6.06 34.48 -6.25
N LEU A 116 6.54 33.90 -5.15
CA LEU A 116 6.79 34.63 -3.91
C LEU A 116 7.90 35.67 -4.08
N ASP A 117 8.96 35.35 -4.84
CA ASP A 117 10.05 36.28 -5.15
C ASP A 117 9.59 37.54 -5.91
N ILE A 118 8.53 37.42 -6.72
CA ILE A 118 7.92 38.53 -7.45
C ILE A 118 6.91 39.31 -6.56
N GLY A 119 6.68 38.86 -5.33
CA GLY A 119 5.81 39.53 -4.35
C GLY A 119 4.34 39.11 -4.43
N ILE A 120 4.02 37.98 -5.06
CA ILE A 120 2.63 37.47 -5.11
C ILE A 120 2.27 36.89 -3.74
N HIS A 121 1.10 37.25 -3.22
CA HIS A 121 0.64 36.76 -1.92
C HIS A 121 0.40 35.22 -1.95
N PRO A 122 0.86 34.45 -0.94
CA PRO A 122 0.74 32.98 -0.90
C PRO A 122 -0.69 32.45 -1.11
N THR A 123 -1.70 33.12 -0.56
CA THR A 123 -3.11 32.72 -0.73
C THR A 123 -3.53 32.79 -2.20
N THR A 124 -3.12 33.84 -2.92
CA THR A 124 -3.41 33.99 -4.35
C THR A 124 -2.76 32.88 -5.17
N ILE A 125 -1.55 32.45 -4.80
CA ILE A 125 -0.85 31.32 -5.43
C ILE A 125 -1.66 30.03 -5.21
N SER A 126 -2.06 29.76 -3.96
CA SER A 126 -2.85 28.59 -3.58
C SER A 126 -4.18 28.51 -4.35
N ASP A 127 -4.95 29.61 -4.36
CA ASP A 127 -6.24 29.67 -5.05
C ASP A 127 -6.07 29.48 -6.57
N SER A 128 -4.98 30.03 -7.13
CA SER A 128 -4.66 29.87 -8.55
C SER A 128 -4.32 28.42 -8.90
N PHE A 129 -3.56 27.73 -8.06
CA PHE A 129 -3.27 26.31 -8.25
C PHE A 129 -4.51 25.43 -8.13
N GLN A 130 -5.42 25.71 -7.21
CA GLN A 130 -6.69 24.98 -7.12
C GLN A 130 -7.55 25.14 -8.38
N ARG A 131 -7.64 26.37 -8.90
CA ARG A 131 -8.36 26.65 -10.15
C ARG A 131 -7.71 25.96 -11.36
N ALA A 132 -6.37 25.98 -11.42
CA ALA A 132 -5.62 25.30 -12.48
C ALA A 132 -5.81 23.78 -12.42
N ALA A 133 -5.80 23.19 -11.22
CA ALA A 133 -6.03 21.75 -11.03
C ALA A 133 -7.44 21.34 -11.49
N ALA A 134 -8.46 22.11 -11.14
CA ALA A 134 -9.83 21.85 -11.58
C ALA A 134 -9.96 21.88 -13.12
N HIS A 135 -9.30 22.83 -13.79
CA HIS A 135 -9.30 22.88 -15.24
C HIS A 135 -8.47 21.76 -15.87
N ALA A 136 -7.34 21.40 -15.27
CA ALA A 136 -6.52 20.28 -15.74
C ALA A 136 -7.30 18.95 -15.72
N MET A 137 -8.15 18.72 -14.71
CA MET A 137 -9.04 17.56 -14.67
C MET A 137 -10.00 17.51 -15.85
N GLN A 138 -10.64 18.64 -16.20
CA GLN A 138 -11.55 18.72 -17.35
C GLN A 138 -10.83 18.36 -18.65
N VAL A 139 -9.61 18.88 -18.84
CA VAL A 139 -8.79 18.57 -20.02
C VAL A 139 -8.42 17.08 -20.07
N LEU A 140 -8.10 16.47 -18.92
CA LEU A 140 -7.80 15.03 -18.85
C LEU A 140 -9.03 14.16 -19.18
N GLU A 141 -10.22 14.57 -18.73
CA GLU A 141 -11.48 13.89 -19.09
C GLU A 141 -11.77 13.99 -20.59
N GLU A 142 -11.57 15.16 -21.20
CA GLU A 142 -11.75 15.36 -22.65
C GLU A 142 -10.75 14.55 -23.49
N MET A 143 -9.54 14.32 -22.97
CA MET A 143 -8.50 13.53 -23.63
C MET A 143 -8.65 12.02 -23.38
N SER A 144 -9.47 11.61 -22.40
CA SER A 144 -9.58 10.21 -22.01
C SER A 144 -10.28 9.39 -23.10
N THR A 145 -9.77 8.18 -23.33
CA THR A 145 -10.35 7.21 -24.26
C THR A 145 -10.94 6.05 -23.46
N PRO A 146 -12.22 5.70 -23.64
CA PRO A 146 -12.81 4.57 -22.95
C PRO A 146 -12.14 3.26 -23.40
N VAL A 147 -11.87 2.38 -22.43
CA VAL A 147 -11.24 1.07 -22.64
C VAL A 147 -12.28 -0.02 -22.40
N ASP A 148 -12.26 -1.07 -23.21
CA ASP A 148 -13.10 -2.25 -23.02
C ASP A 148 -12.49 -3.17 -21.96
N LEU A 149 -13.21 -3.42 -20.86
CA LEU A 149 -12.77 -4.26 -19.76
C LEU A 149 -12.73 -5.76 -20.12
N GLU A 150 -13.41 -6.15 -21.21
CA GLU A 150 -13.36 -7.52 -21.71
C GLU A 150 -12.11 -7.78 -22.56
N ASN A 151 -11.49 -6.73 -23.11
CA ASN A 151 -10.29 -6.83 -23.94
C ASN A 151 -9.02 -7.05 -23.10
N GLU A 152 -8.69 -8.32 -22.85
CA GLU A 152 -7.53 -8.69 -22.03
C GLU A 152 -6.20 -8.22 -22.61
N GLU A 153 -6.05 -8.22 -23.92
CA GLU A 153 -4.79 -7.82 -24.57
C GLU A 153 -4.51 -6.34 -24.35
N GLU A 154 -5.53 -5.49 -24.50
CA GLU A 154 -5.45 -4.06 -24.25
C GLU A 154 -5.18 -3.75 -22.78
N LEU A 155 -5.86 -4.44 -21.85
CA LEU A 155 -5.61 -4.30 -20.41
C LEU A 155 -4.17 -4.71 -20.02
N ILE A 156 -3.65 -5.78 -20.62
CA ILE A 156 -2.26 -6.20 -20.39
C ILE A 156 -1.29 -5.15 -20.93
N GLU A 157 -1.52 -4.60 -22.12
CA GLU A 157 -0.67 -3.56 -22.70
C GLU A 157 -0.66 -2.30 -21.82
N LEU A 158 -1.82 -1.85 -21.36
CA LEU A 158 -1.94 -0.70 -20.45
C LEU A 158 -1.20 -0.95 -19.13
N ALA A 159 -1.46 -2.09 -18.48
CA ALA A 159 -0.84 -2.44 -17.21
C ALA A 159 0.68 -2.70 -17.33
N SER A 160 1.17 -3.10 -18.51
CA SER A 160 2.61 -3.24 -18.78
C SER A 160 3.36 -1.92 -18.62
N THR A 161 2.70 -0.81 -18.97
CA THR A 161 3.28 0.54 -18.83
C THR A 161 3.60 0.86 -17.38
N SER A 162 2.72 0.51 -16.43
CA SER A 162 2.93 0.70 -14.99
C SER A 162 4.01 -0.22 -14.39
N LEU A 163 4.34 -1.34 -15.05
CA LEU A 163 5.38 -2.27 -14.60
C LEU A 163 6.77 -1.98 -15.18
N ASN A 164 6.86 -1.24 -16.29
CA ASN A 164 8.13 -0.91 -16.95
C ASN A 164 9.25 -0.37 -16.04
N PRO A 165 9.00 0.56 -15.10
CA PRO A 165 10.06 1.05 -14.21
C PRO A 165 10.50 0.03 -13.14
N LYS A 166 9.80 -1.10 -13.01
CA LYS A 166 10.05 -2.10 -11.95
C LYS A 166 10.97 -3.22 -12.46
N VAL A 167 11.67 -3.86 -11.52
CA VAL A 167 12.55 -5.02 -11.78
C VAL A 167 11.84 -6.15 -12.54
N VAL A 168 10.52 -6.26 -12.35
CA VAL A 168 9.67 -7.28 -13.00
C VAL A 168 9.35 -6.99 -14.46
N SER A 169 9.84 -5.89 -15.04
CA SER A 169 9.56 -5.50 -16.44
C SER A 169 9.90 -6.60 -17.46
N GLN A 170 10.97 -7.36 -17.23
CA GLN A 170 11.39 -8.47 -18.10
C GLN A 170 10.35 -9.60 -18.17
N ASN A 171 9.65 -9.85 -17.05
CA ASN A 171 8.66 -10.93 -16.91
C ASN A 171 7.23 -10.38 -16.73
N SER A 172 7.00 -9.15 -17.19
CA SER A 172 5.75 -8.41 -17.02
C SER A 172 4.55 -9.17 -17.57
N ASN A 173 4.65 -9.75 -18.77
CA ASN A 173 3.54 -10.44 -19.43
C ASN A 173 2.99 -11.63 -18.63
N GLY A 174 3.85 -12.44 -18.00
CA GLY A 174 3.41 -13.59 -17.20
C GLY A 174 2.68 -13.14 -15.95
N LEU A 175 3.28 -12.19 -15.21
CA LEU A 175 2.71 -11.65 -13.98
C LEU A 175 1.42 -10.87 -14.21
N LEU A 176 1.33 -10.12 -15.30
CA LEU A 176 0.12 -9.35 -15.66
C LEU A 176 -1.06 -10.27 -15.97
N LYS A 177 -0.82 -11.38 -16.67
CA LYS A 177 -1.88 -12.38 -16.90
C LYS A 177 -2.41 -12.96 -15.61
N LEU A 178 -1.53 -13.23 -14.64
CA LEU A 178 -1.93 -13.71 -13.31
C LEU A 178 -2.71 -12.64 -12.54
N ALA A 179 -2.23 -11.39 -12.55
CA ALA A 179 -2.90 -10.27 -11.89
C ALA A 179 -4.28 -10.02 -12.49
N LEU A 180 -4.40 -9.99 -13.82
CA LEU A 180 -5.66 -9.80 -14.52
C LEU A 180 -6.63 -10.94 -14.23
N LYS A 181 -6.19 -12.21 -14.27
CA LYS A 181 -7.02 -13.36 -13.91
C LYS A 181 -7.51 -13.26 -12.45
N ALA A 182 -6.64 -12.87 -11.52
CA ALA A 182 -7.01 -12.70 -10.12
C ALA A 182 -8.06 -11.58 -9.92
N VAL A 183 -7.87 -10.43 -10.58
CA VAL A 183 -8.81 -9.29 -10.49
C VAL A 183 -10.16 -9.63 -11.14
N LYS A 184 -10.17 -10.26 -12.32
CA LYS A 184 -11.40 -10.68 -13.00
C LYS A 184 -12.24 -11.69 -12.19
N GLN A 185 -11.62 -12.48 -11.31
CA GLN A 185 -12.36 -13.40 -10.43
C GLN A 185 -13.09 -12.70 -9.28
N ILE A 186 -12.68 -11.48 -8.91
CA ILE A 186 -13.20 -10.77 -7.74
C ILE A 186 -13.97 -9.50 -8.08
N ILE A 187 -13.89 -9.02 -9.33
CA ILE A 187 -14.63 -7.86 -9.78
C ILE A 187 -16.14 -8.16 -9.74
N ASP A 188 -16.91 -7.28 -9.11
CA ASP A 188 -18.36 -7.38 -9.11
C ASP A 188 -18.90 -6.71 -10.40
N PRO A 189 -19.67 -7.43 -11.24
CA PRO A 189 -20.29 -6.83 -12.41
C PRO A 189 -21.20 -5.64 -12.10
N GLU A 190 -21.75 -5.56 -10.88
CA GLU A 190 -22.62 -4.43 -10.46
C GLU A 190 -21.83 -3.22 -9.93
N SER A 191 -20.57 -3.41 -9.52
CA SER A 191 -19.68 -2.32 -9.07
C SER A 191 -18.25 -2.49 -9.60
N PRO A 192 -18.00 -2.20 -10.89
CA PRO A 192 -16.68 -2.37 -11.50
C PRO A 192 -15.63 -1.35 -11.00
N ASP A 193 -16.06 -0.32 -10.27
CA ASP A 193 -15.22 0.84 -9.92
C ASP A 193 -14.21 0.55 -8.80
N ASN A 194 -14.46 -0.44 -7.95
CA ASN A 194 -13.56 -0.76 -6.85
C ASN A 194 -13.44 -2.26 -6.61
N VAL A 195 -12.21 -2.71 -6.47
CA VAL A 195 -11.85 -4.12 -6.32
C VAL A 195 -11.27 -4.34 -4.92
N ASN A 196 -11.90 -5.23 -4.14
CA ASN A 196 -11.39 -5.53 -2.79
C ASN A 196 -10.15 -6.43 -2.85
N LEU A 197 -8.97 -5.81 -2.88
CA LEU A 197 -7.69 -6.49 -2.96
C LEU A 197 -7.39 -7.40 -1.75
N ASN A 198 -8.12 -7.29 -0.64
CA ASN A 198 -7.97 -8.23 0.50
C ASN A 198 -8.35 -9.67 0.12
N MET A 199 -9.12 -9.86 -0.95
CA MET A 199 -9.46 -11.18 -1.48
C MET A 199 -8.29 -11.82 -2.26
N ILE A 200 -7.29 -11.04 -2.67
CA ILE A 200 -6.09 -11.52 -3.36
C ILE A 200 -4.94 -11.60 -2.34
N LYS A 201 -4.56 -12.82 -1.97
CA LYS A 201 -3.47 -13.05 -1.02
C LYS A 201 -2.16 -13.34 -1.75
N LEU A 202 -1.19 -12.44 -1.63
CA LEU A 202 0.18 -12.65 -2.12
C LEU A 202 1.00 -13.43 -1.08
N VAL A 203 1.43 -14.64 -1.42
CA VAL A 203 2.30 -15.47 -0.57
C VAL A 203 3.69 -15.56 -1.21
N LYS A 204 4.72 -15.19 -0.46
CA LYS A 204 6.11 -15.20 -0.92
C LYS A 204 6.83 -16.40 -0.34
N LYS A 205 7.40 -17.26 -1.19
CA LYS A 205 8.29 -18.37 -0.81
C LYS A 205 9.66 -18.18 -1.46
N LEU A 206 10.71 -18.48 -0.71
CA LEU A 206 12.09 -18.39 -1.18
C LEU A 206 12.47 -19.67 -1.93
N GLY A 207 13.18 -19.54 -3.05
CA GLY A 207 13.86 -20.66 -3.72
C GLY A 207 13.77 -20.65 -5.24
N GLU A 208 12.61 -20.24 -5.76
CA GLU A 208 12.25 -20.31 -7.18
C GLU A 208 12.36 -18.94 -7.88
N THR A 209 12.24 -18.96 -9.21
CA THR A 209 12.26 -17.76 -10.05
C THR A 209 10.90 -17.07 -10.09
N VAL A 210 10.87 -15.80 -10.50
CA VAL A 210 9.62 -15.04 -10.62
C VAL A 210 8.65 -15.66 -11.64
N GLU A 211 9.18 -16.38 -12.64
CA GLU A 211 8.41 -17.05 -13.69
C GLU A 211 7.61 -18.25 -13.19
N GLU A 212 8.05 -18.86 -12.09
CA GLU A 212 7.37 -19.99 -11.44
C GLU A 212 6.21 -19.53 -10.55
N SER A 213 5.94 -18.22 -10.49
CA SER A 213 4.76 -17.70 -9.80
C SER A 213 3.48 -18.19 -10.48
N GLU A 214 2.57 -18.76 -9.71
CA GLU A 214 1.28 -19.25 -10.19
C GLU A 214 0.10 -18.66 -9.40
N LEU A 215 -1.05 -18.57 -10.06
CA LEU A 215 -2.31 -18.25 -9.40
C LEU A 215 -2.96 -19.54 -8.92
N ILE A 216 -3.12 -19.66 -7.61
CA ILE A 216 -3.86 -20.76 -6.99
C ILE A 216 -5.34 -20.38 -6.96
N ASP A 217 -6.17 -21.12 -7.69
CA ASP A 217 -7.63 -20.96 -7.67
C ASP A 217 -8.20 -21.55 -6.35
N GLY A 218 -8.01 -20.82 -5.25
CA GLY A 218 -8.43 -21.21 -3.90
C GLY A 218 -7.62 -20.55 -2.77
N ALA A 219 -7.83 -21.00 -1.54
CA ALA A 219 -7.10 -20.47 -0.38
C ALA A 219 -5.81 -21.27 -0.11
N LEU A 220 -4.67 -20.56 -0.01
CA LEU A 220 -3.40 -21.15 0.41
C LEU A 220 -3.17 -21.00 1.92
N ILE A 221 -2.91 -22.12 2.58
CA ILE A 221 -2.58 -22.19 4.01
C ILE A 221 -1.15 -22.70 4.14
N GLU A 222 -0.28 -21.86 4.71
CA GLU A 222 1.15 -22.16 4.82
C GLU A 222 1.51 -23.14 5.95
N GLN A 223 0.57 -23.38 6.86
CA GLN A 223 0.78 -24.29 7.98
C GLN A 223 0.86 -25.73 7.49
N LYS A 224 1.85 -26.47 7.99
CA LYS A 224 1.97 -27.90 7.71
C LYS A 224 0.85 -28.65 8.43
N SER A 225 0.42 -29.77 7.85
CA SER A 225 -0.52 -30.66 8.52
C SER A 225 0.06 -31.16 9.85
N MET A 226 -0.79 -31.18 10.87
CA MET A 226 -0.43 -31.66 12.20
C MET A 226 -0.55 -33.19 12.23
N GLY A 227 0.55 -33.89 12.54
CA GLY A 227 0.55 -35.33 12.81
C GLY A 227 1.53 -36.15 11.97
N HIS A 228 1.99 -37.28 12.52
CA HIS A 228 2.77 -38.28 11.78
C HIS A 228 1.82 -39.29 11.13
N GLY A 229 1.88 -39.43 9.80
CA GLY A 229 1.11 -40.43 9.05
C GLY A 229 -0.29 -40.00 8.57
N GLY A 230 -0.57 -38.69 8.53
CA GLY A 230 -1.80 -38.17 7.91
C GLY A 230 -1.81 -38.34 6.38
N PRO A 231 -2.99 -38.26 5.73
CA PRO A 231 -3.10 -38.32 4.28
C PRO A 231 -2.37 -37.13 3.64
N SER A 232 -1.57 -37.39 2.61
CA SER A 232 -0.85 -36.34 1.86
C SER A 232 -1.75 -35.60 0.87
N ARG A 233 -2.79 -36.26 0.37
CA ARG A 233 -3.75 -35.70 -0.59
C ARG A 233 -5.16 -36.19 -0.26
N ILE A 234 -6.12 -35.28 -0.29
CA ILE A 234 -7.55 -35.57 -0.09
C ILE A 234 -8.30 -34.99 -1.29
N GLU A 235 -9.08 -35.82 -1.98
CA GLU A 235 -9.93 -35.39 -3.08
C GLU A 235 -11.37 -35.18 -2.60
N LYS A 236 -12.06 -34.17 -3.16
CA LYS A 236 -13.44 -33.79 -2.79
C LYS A 236 -13.60 -33.60 -1.29
N ALA A 237 -12.66 -32.86 -0.68
CA ALA A 237 -12.66 -32.59 0.74
C ALA A 237 -13.82 -31.67 1.14
N LYS A 238 -14.49 -32.00 2.25
CA LYS A 238 -15.32 -31.04 3.00
C LYS A 238 -14.48 -30.47 4.13
N ILE A 239 -14.21 -29.17 4.05
CA ILE A 239 -13.35 -28.45 5.00
C ILE A 239 -14.23 -27.88 6.13
N GLY A 240 -13.93 -28.25 7.37
CA GLY A 240 -14.54 -27.69 8.57
C GLY A 240 -13.64 -26.63 9.21
N LEU A 241 -14.24 -25.52 9.64
CA LEU A 241 -13.57 -24.47 10.41
C LEU A 241 -13.93 -24.65 11.89
N ILE A 242 -12.93 -24.76 12.75
CA ILE A 242 -13.10 -24.93 14.20
C ILE A 242 -12.43 -23.74 14.88
N GLU A 243 -13.25 -22.87 15.46
CA GLU A 243 -12.79 -21.70 16.23
C GLU A 243 -12.51 -22.06 17.70
N PHE A 244 -13.10 -23.14 18.22
CA PHE A 244 -12.91 -23.57 19.60
C PHE A 244 -11.66 -24.46 19.79
N GLN A 245 -11.19 -24.57 21.03
CA GLN A 245 -10.01 -25.38 21.33
C GLN A 245 -10.31 -26.88 21.21
N PHE A 246 -9.53 -27.59 20.40
CA PHE A 246 -9.63 -29.04 20.25
C PHE A 246 -8.82 -29.77 21.34
N SER A 247 -9.24 -29.60 22.59
CA SER A 247 -8.59 -30.21 23.76
C SER A 247 -9.64 -30.68 24.79
N PRO A 248 -9.27 -31.55 25.75
CA PRO A 248 -10.17 -31.90 26.85
C PRO A 248 -10.64 -30.62 27.56
N THR A 249 -11.91 -30.56 27.94
CA THR A 249 -12.54 -29.37 28.51
C THR A 249 -11.77 -28.85 29.71
N LYS A 250 -11.01 -27.78 29.51
CA LYS A 250 -10.57 -26.90 30.58
C LYS A 250 -11.61 -25.81 30.69
N SER A 251 -12.04 -25.53 31.91
CA SER A 251 -12.83 -24.33 32.14
C SER A 251 -11.93 -23.12 31.97
N ASP A 252 -12.45 -22.08 31.32
CA ASP A 252 -11.76 -20.78 31.22
C ASP A 252 -11.63 -20.10 32.59
N ILE A 253 -12.45 -20.53 33.56
CA ILE A 253 -12.41 -20.12 34.96
C ILE A 253 -11.54 -21.10 35.76
N GLU A 254 -10.80 -20.60 36.76
CA GLU A 254 -10.06 -21.42 37.70
C GLU A 254 -10.97 -22.43 38.41
N ASN A 255 -10.94 -23.68 37.97
CA ASN A 255 -11.60 -24.79 38.62
C ASN A 255 -10.55 -25.74 39.20
N GLN A 256 -10.66 -26.01 40.51
CA GLN A 256 -9.89 -27.06 41.15
C GLN A 256 -10.66 -28.39 41.06
N VAL A 257 -10.17 -29.29 40.22
CA VAL A 257 -10.68 -30.66 40.14
C VAL A 257 -9.82 -31.53 41.05
N VAL A 258 -10.40 -32.03 42.15
CA VAL A 258 -9.74 -32.99 43.03
C VAL A 258 -9.83 -34.37 42.40
N ILE A 259 -8.68 -34.93 42.02
CA ILE A 259 -8.60 -36.21 41.30
C ILE A 259 -8.44 -37.35 42.30
N ASN A 260 -9.48 -38.16 42.46
CA ASN A 260 -9.45 -39.36 43.32
C ASN A 260 -8.93 -40.61 42.58
N ASP A 261 -9.25 -40.75 41.28
CA ASP A 261 -8.70 -41.79 40.41
C ASP A 261 -8.29 -41.21 39.05
N ARG A 262 -6.99 -41.26 38.76
CA ARG A 262 -6.41 -40.75 37.51
C ARG A 262 -6.83 -41.58 36.28
N ARG A 263 -7.21 -42.85 36.45
CA ARG A 263 -7.60 -43.72 35.35
C ARG A 263 -8.98 -43.35 34.80
N GLU A 264 -9.91 -42.97 35.67
CA GLU A 264 -11.25 -42.55 35.27
C GLU A 264 -11.22 -41.21 34.54
N LEU A 265 -10.42 -40.26 35.02
CA LEU A 265 -10.21 -38.97 34.34
C LEU A 265 -9.69 -39.17 32.91
N ASN A 266 -8.63 -39.97 32.73
CA ASN A 266 -8.06 -40.26 31.42
C ASN A 266 -9.08 -40.93 30.47
N ARG A 267 -10.01 -41.73 30.99
CA ARG A 267 -11.08 -42.35 30.19
C ARG A 267 -12.12 -41.33 29.77
N ALA A 268 -12.51 -40.42 30.67
CA ALA A 268 -13.47 -39.36 30.38
C ALA A 268 -12.93 -38.38 29.33
N GLU A 269 -11.68 -37.92 29.48
CA GLU A 269 -11.02 -37.03 28.51
C GLU A 269 -10.92 -37.66 27.12
N LYS A 270 -10.51 -38.95 27.04
CA LYS A 270 -10.47 -39.67 25.77
C LYS A 270 -11.85 -39.83 25.15
N LYS A 271 -12.87 -40.14 25.97
CA LYS A 271 -14.24 -40.30 25.48
C LYS A 271 -14.78 -38.99 24.90
N TYR A 272 -14.51 -37.86 25.55
CA TYR A 272 -14.90 -36.53 25.07
C TYR A 272 -14.31 -36.25 23.67
N VAL A 273 -13.00 -36.46 23.49
CA VAL A 273 -12.34 -36.27 22.19
C VAL A 273 -12.89 -37.23 21.13
N ILE A 274 -13.13 -38.50 21.48
CA ILE A 274 -13.71 -39.49 20.56
C ILE A 274 -15.11 -39.07 20.12
N ASP A 275 -15.94 -38.57 21.03
CA ASP A 275 -17.30 -38.17 20.72
C ASP A 275 -17.33 -36.91 19.82
N LEU A 276 -16.41 -35.96 20.03
CA LEU A 276 -16.18 -34.86 19.08
C LEU A 276 -15.77 -35.37 17.69
N CYS A 277 -14.83 -36.31 17.61
CA CYS A 277 -14.42 -36.92 16.34
C CYS A 277 -15.59 -37.61 15.62
N LYS A 278 -16.48 -38.30 16.35
CA LYS A 278 -17.68 -38.91 15.78
C LYS A 278 -18.66 -37.87 15.23
N GLN A 279 -18.85 -36.74 15.91
CA GLN A 279 -19.70 -35.66 15.41
C GLN A 279 -19.16 -35.09 14.09
N ILE A 280 -17.84 -34.88 14.01
CA ILE A 280 -17.17 -34.41 12.80
C ILE A 280 -17.30 -35.44 11.67
N GLN A 281 -17.12 -36.73 11.99
CA GLN A 281 -17.29 -37.81 11.02
C GLN A 281 -18.73 -37.88 10.50
N ASN A 282 -19.73 -37.71 11.37
CA ASN A 282 -21.15 -37.70 10.98
C ASN A 282 -21.50 -36.49 10.10
N ALA A 283 -20.85 -35.35 10.31
CA ALA A 283 -20.96 -34.19 9.41
C ALA A 283 -20.28 -34.42 8.04
N GLY A 284 -19.44 -35.45 7.93
CA GLY A 284 -18.72 -35.80 6.71
C GLY A 284 -17.56 -34.86 6.39
N CYS A 285 -17.03 -34.15 7.39
CA CYS A 285 -15.85 -33.29 7.22
C CYS A 285 -14.58 -34.14 7.12
N ASN A 286 -13.76 -33.86 6.11
CA ASN A 286 -12.54 -34.61 5.81
C ASN A 286 -11.27 -33.83 6.16
N VAL A 287 -11.37 -32.50 6.28
CA VAL A 287 -10.27 -31.60 6.63
C VAL A 287 -10.76 -30.64 7.70
N LEU A 288 -9.92 -30.36 8.69
CA LEU A 288 -10.21 -29.42 9.78
C LEU A 288 -9.16 -28.34 9.82
N LEU A 289 -9.60 -27.09 9.91
CA LEU A 289 -8.77 -25.94 10.22
C LEU A 289 -9.12 -25.48 11.62
N ILE A 290 -8.17 -25.60 12.54
CA ILE A 290 -8.35 -25.27 13.94
C ILE A 290 -7.57 -23.99 14.21
N GLN A 291 -8.24 -22.97 14.76
CA GLN A 291 -7.56 -21.76 15.17
C GLN A 291 -6.57 -22.06 16.30
N LYS A 292 -5.39 -21.42 16.27
CA LYS A 292 -4.40 -21.58 17.33
C LYS A 292 -5.01 -21.14 18.66
N SER A 293 -5.06 -22.08 19.61
CA SER A 293 -5.51 -21.89 21.00
C SER A 293 -4.53 -21.06 21.81
#